data_AF-A0A6J6GCS0-F1
#
_entry.id   AF-A0A6J6GCS0-F1
#
_cell.length_a   1.000
_cell.length_b   1.000
_cell.length_c   1.000
_cell.angle_alpha   90.00
_cell.angle_beta   90.00
_cell.angle_gamma   90.00
#
_symmetry.space_group_name_H-M   'P 1'
#
loop_
_entity.id
_entity.type
_entity.pdbx_description
1 polymer ?
#
loop_
_entity_poly.entity_id
_entity_poly.type
_entity_poly.pdbx_seq_one_letter_code
_entity_poly.pdbx_strand_id
1 'polypeptide(L)'
;MTRKATTDEGSSLVETVIAVSLMGLVVAGVLGAMWSSVRLSRFSDDQAKVEAVLGSAADRLANYAYIPCPTLTGNGGYLPIVQAAAGTVDWPTTTVTVVSLRYWTPTSASEGTWADTNGLSGTQCNESVSLTTARTLQLITISVTSPSGYSKQLEVVKNNVFPRVIS
;
A
#
# COMPACT_ATOMS: atom_id res chain seq x y z
N MET A 1 -28.60 77.18 20.47
CA MET A 1 -28.49 75.82 19.88
C MET A 1 -27.34 75.81 18.89
N THR A 2 -26.16 75.42 19.35
CA THR A 2 -24.95 75.29 18.53
C THR A 2 -24.93 73.89 17.93
N ARG A 3 -25.15 73.79 16.60
CA ARG A 3 -25.00 72.53 15.86
C ARG A 3 -23.51 72.21 15.78
N LYS A 4 -23.09 71.14 16.45
CA LYS A 4 -21.77 70.55 16.28
C LYS A 4 -21.74 69.97 14.86
N ALA A 5 -20.98 70.58 13.94
CA ALA A 5 -20.68 69.95 12.67
C ALA A 5 -19.84 68.71 12.97
N THR A 6 -20.40 67.53 12.78
CA THR A 6 -19.65 66.29 12.71
C THR A 6 -18.69 66.43 11.53
N THR A 7 -17.39 66.46 11.82
CA THR A 7 -16.35 66.29 10.82
C THR A 7 -16.59 64.93 10.17
N ASP A 8 -17.06 64.91 8.93
CA ASP A 8 -16.90 63.74 8.07
C ASP A 8 -15.39 63.55 7.91
N GLU A 9 -14.81 62.61 8.67
CA GLU A 9 -13.47 62.12 8.40
C GLU A 9 -13.52 61.40 7.05
N GLY A 10 -13.23 62.15 5.99
CA GLY A 10 -13.13 61.62 4.64
C GLY A 10 -12.14 60.46 4.63
N SER A 11 -12.58 59.32 4.09
CA SER A 11 -11.82 58.08 3.96
C SER A 11 -10.34 58.35 3.65
N SER A 12 -9.48 58.07 4.63
CA SER A 12 -8.04 58.23 4.49
C SER A 12 -7.50 57.17 3.54
N LEU A 13 -6.62 57.58 2.62
CA LEU A 13 -5.99 56.67 1.65
C LEU A 13 -5.33 55.46 2.37
N VAL A 14 -4.79 55.69 3.57
CA VAL A 14 -4.19 54.67 4.44
C VAL A 14 -5.23 53.63 4.89
N GLU A 15 -6.44 54.06 5.22
CA GLU A 15 -7.50 53.17 5.70
C GLU A 15 -8.00 52.23 4.60
N THR A 16 -8.14 52.75 3.37
CA THR A 16 -8.40 51.91 2.18
C THR A 16 -7.27 50.90 1.92
N VAL A 17 -6.00 51.29 2.07
CA VAL A 17 -4.87 50.37 1.88
C VAL A 17 -4.87 49.27 2.94
N ILE A 18 -5.17 49.61 4.20
CA ILE A 18 -5.30 48.63 5.27
C ILE A 18 -6.49 47.69 4.98
N ALA A 19 -7.65 48.21 4.59
CA ALA A 19 -8.81 47.38 4.26
C ALA A 19 -8.53 46.40 3.11
N VAL A 20 -7.91 46.87 2.02
CA VAL A 20 -7.57 46.01 0.87
C VAL A 20 -6.51 44.97 1.24
N SER A 21 -5.50 45.34 2.04
CA SER A 21 -4.48 44.38 2.47
C SER A 21 -5.05 43.30 3.40
N LEU A 22 -5.96 43.66 4.31
CA LEU A 22 -6.67 42.70 5.16
C LEU A 22 -7.55 41.75 4.33
N MET A 23 -8.32 42.28 3.37
CA MET A 23 -9.09 41.44 2.46
C MET A 23 -8.19 40.51 1.63
N GLY A 24 -7.05 41.01 1.15
CA GLY A 24 -6.05 40.23 0.43
C GLY A 24 -5.49 39.07 1.26
N LEU A 25 -5.18 39.30 2.53
CA LEU A 25 -4.71 38.26 3.46
C LEU A 25 -5.77 37.17 3.69
N VAL A 26 -7.04 37.57 3.85
CA VAL A 26 -8.15 36.62 4.01
C VAL A 26 -8.29 35.74 2.77
N VAL A 27 -8.29 36.35 1.57
CA VAL A 27 -8.39 35.61 0.31
C VAL A 27 -7.20 34.66 0.11
N ALA A 28 -5.99 35.12 0.41
CA ALA A 28 -4.79 34.27 0.34
C ALA A 28 -4.87 33.07 1.29
N GLY A 29 -5.37 33.28 2.52
CA GLY A 29 -5.62 32.21 3.47
C GLY A 29 -6.59 31.15 2.95
N VAL A 30 -7.72 31.58 2.35
CA VAL A 30 -8.72 30.67 1.77
C VAL A 30 -8.14 29.87 0.60
N LEU A 31 -7.42 30.52 -0.31
CA LEU A 31 -6.78 29.84 -1.45
C LEU A 31 -5.72 28.83 -0.98
N GLY A 32 -4.93 29.17 0.04
CA GLY A 32 -3.95 28.26 0.62
C GLY A 32 -4.59 27.02 1.26
N ALA A 33 -5.72 27.20 1.95
CA ALA A 33 -6.49 26.09 2.51
C ALA A 33 -7.05 25.18 1.41
N MET A 34 -7.66 25.75 0.36
CA MET A 34 -8.18 24.97 -0.78
C MET A 34 -7.08 24.16 -1.48
N TRP A 35 -5.91 24.76 -1.71
CA TRP A 35 -4.77 24.06 -2.31
C TRP A 35 -4.31 22.87 -1.47
N SER A 36 -4.29 23.05 -0.15
CA SER A 36 -3.94 21.98 0.80
C SER A 36 -4.96 20.85 0.75
N SER A 37 -6.26 21.15 0.72
CA SER A 37 -7.31 20.16 0.59
C SER A 37 -7.23 19.35 -0.71
N VAL A 38 -6.92 20.00 -1.84
CA VAL A 38 -6.76 19.30 -3.14
C VAL A 38 -5.57 18.34 -3.11
N ARG A 39 -4.44 18.76 -2.54
CA ARG A 39 -3.27 17.88 -2.41
C ARG A 39 -3.54 16.70 -1.48
N LEU A 40 -4.20 16.95 -0.35
CA LEU A 40 -4.56 15.91 0.61
C LEU A 40 -5.53 14.89 -0.01
N SER A 41 -6.49 15.37 -0.82
CA SER A 41 -7.44 14.49 -1.51
C SER A 41 -6.74 13.52 -2.45
N ARG A 42 -5.81 14.00 -3.29
CA ARG A 42 -5.03 13.13 -4.20
C ARG A 42 -4.20 12.10 -3.44
N PHE A 43 -3.56 12.51 -2.35
CA PHE A 43 -2.78 11.60 -1.51
C PHE A 43 -3.65 10.54 -0.82
N SER A 44 -4.86 10.91 -0.42
CA SER A 44 -5.85 9.97 0.12
C SER A 44 -6.32 8.97 -0.93
N ASP A 45 -6.61 9.42 -2.15
CA ASP A 45 -7.04 8.55 -3.24
C ASP A 45 -5.94 7.54 -3.63
N ASP A 46 -4.69 7.98 -3.68
CA ASP A 46 -3.56 7.11 -3.99
C ASP A 46 -3.34 6.04 -2.90
N GLN A 47 -3.46 6.42 -1.62
CA GLN A 47 -3.41 5.46 -0.52
C GLN A 47 -4.53 4.42 -0.62
N ALA A 48 -5.76 4.86 -0.86
CA ALA A 48 -6.90 3.96 -0.98
C ALA A 48 -6.72 2.97 -2.14
N LYS A 49 -6.20 3.42 -3.28
CA LYS A 49 -5.89 2.53 -4.42
C LYS A 49 -4.79 1.54 -4.09
N VAL A 50 -3.71 1.97 -3.43
CA VAL A 50 -2.64 1.06 -3.01
C VAL A 50 -3.17 -0.02 -2.06
N GLU A 51 -4.01 0.35 -1.08
CA GLU A 51 -4.59 -0.62 -0.15
C GLU A 51 -5.55 -1.59 -0.84
N ALA A 52 -6.33 -1.12 -1.81
CA ALA A 52 -7.20 -1.98 -2.63
C ALA A 52 -6.39 -2.99 -3.46
N VAL A 53 -5.31 -2.54 -4.13
CA VAL A 53 -4.43 -3.43 -4.90
C VAL A 53 -3.72 -4.43 -3.98
N LEU A 54 -3.21 -3.97 -2.83
CA LEU A 54 -2.50 -4.80 -1.87
C LEU A 54 -3.41 -5.88 -1.28
N GLY A 55 -4.66 -5.51 -0.93
CA GLY A 55 -5.69 -6.45 -0.49
C GLY A 55 -6.06 -7.46 -1.57
N SER A 56 -6.25 -7.01 -2.82
CA SER A 56 -6.52 -7.89 -3.95
C SER A 56 -5.35 -8.84 -4.24
N ALA A 57 -4.12 -8.36 -4.14
CA ALA A 57 -2.92 -9.18 -4.32
C ALA A 57 -2.80 -10.25 -3.23
N ALA A 58 -3.08 -9.89 -1.97
CA ALA A 58 -3.09 -10.82 -0.85
C ALA A 58 -4.17 -11.88 -0.99
N ASP A 59 -5.38 -11.50 -1.40
CA ASP A 59 -6.48 -12.44 -1.62
C ASP A 59 -6.16 -13.44 -2.75
N ARG A 60 -5.65 -12.94 -3.88
CA ARG A 60 -5.20 -13.79 -4.99
C ARG A 60 -4.09 -14.74 -4.54
N LEU A 61 -3.13 -14.24 -3.78
CA LEU A 61 -2.05 -15.06 -3.23
C LEU A 61 -2.58 -16.12 -2.26
N ALA A 62 -3.52 -15.77 -1.38
CA ALA A 62 -4.13 -16.67 -0.42
C ALA A 62 -4.95 -17.80 -1.09
N ASN A 63 -5.62 -17.51 -2.20
CA ASN A 63 -6.41 -18.47 -2.98
C ASN A 63 -5.59 -19.30 -3.99
N TYR A 64 -4.36 -18.89 -4.31
CA TYR A 64 -3.53 -19.60 -5.29
C TYR A 64 -3.00 -20.95 -4.77
N ALA A 65 -2.54 -21.85 -5.64
CA ALA A 65 -1.92 -23.09 -5.20
C ALA A 65 -0.61 -22.84 -4.44
N TYR A 66 -0.31 -23.67 -3.45
CA TYR A 66 0.99 -23.64 -2.77
C TYR A 66 2.08 -24.10 -3.74
N ILE A 67 3.12 -23.28 -3.92
CA ILE A 67 4.31 -23.64 -4.71
C ILE A 67 5.43 -23.94 -3.72
N PRO A 68 5.98 -25.16 -3.67
CA PRO A 68 7.04 -25.51 -2.72
C PRO A 68 8.33 -24.72 -2.95
N CYS A 69 8.76 -24.50 -4.21
CA CYS A 69 9.98 -23.77 -4.55
C CYS A 69 9.71 -22.61 -5.53
N PRO A 70 9.13 -21.50 -5.05
CA PRO A 70 8.81 -20.36 -5.90
C PRO A 70 10.07 -19.55 -6.24
N THR A 71 10.14 -19.04 -7.46
CA THR A 71 11.13 -18.03 -7.87
C THR A 71 10.63 -16.63 -7.54
N LEU A 72 11.50 -15.76 -6.98
CA LEU A 72 11.19 -14.34 -6.73
C LEU A 72 10.94 -13.56 -8.03
N THR A 73 11.71 -13.87 -9.07
CA THR A 73 11.67 -13.21 -10.37
C THR A 73 11.21 -14.19 -11.45
N GLY A 74 10.20 -13.81 -12.22
CA GLY A 74 9.67 -14.60 -13.35
C GLY A 74 8.35 -15.32 -13.09
N ASN A 75 7.95 -16.15 -14.07
CA ASN A 75 6.63 -16.79 -14.12
C ASN A 75 6.51 -18.06 -13.26
N GLY A 76 7.61 -18.55 -12.69
CA GLY A 76 7.67 -19.77 -11.89
C GLY A 76 7.31 -19.60 -10.40
N GLY A 77 6.83 -18.42 -10.00
CA GLY A 77 6.51 -18.10 -8.61
C GLY A 77 5.17 -17.39 -8.46
N TYR A 78 5.02 -16.65 -7.36
CA TYR A 78 3.79 -15.92 -7.05
C TYR A 78 3.65 -14.57 -7.78
N LEU A 79 4.72 -14.11 -8.41
CA LEU A 79 4.79 -12.80 -9.09
C LEU A 79 3.64 -12.57 -10.10
N PRO A 80 3.35 -13.44 -11.09
CA PRO A 80 2.32 -13.17 -12.09
C PRO A 80 0.91 -13.04 -11.48
N ILE A 81 0.62 -13.77 -10.40
CA ILE A 81 -0.68 -13.74 -9.72
C ILE A 81 -0.86 -12.45 -8.93
N VAL A 82 0.21 -12.01 -8.25
CA VAL A 82 0.23 -10.78 -7.48
C VAL A 82 0.20 -9.56 -8.41
N GLN A 83 0.89 -9.63 -9.56
CA GLN A 83 0.85 -8.59 -10.60
C GLN A 83 -0.52 -8.43 -11.27
N ALA A 84 -1.31 -9.50 -11.36
CA ALA A 84 -2.68 -9.42 -11.87
C ALA A 84 -3.59 -8.53 -11.00
N ALA A 85 -3.24 -8.28 -9.73
CA ALA A 85 -3.98 -7.35 -8.87
C ALA A 85 -3.87 -5.88 -9.31
N ALA A 86 -2.82 -5.51 -10.05
CA ALA A 86 -2.67 -4.15 -10.59
C ALA A 86 -3.81 -3.77 -11.54
N GLY A 87 -4.40 -4.77 -12.22
CA GLY A 87 -5.54 -4.57 -13.13
C GLY A 87 -6.83 -4.14 -12.43
N THR A 88 -6.94 -4.27 -11.10
CA THR A 88 -8.13 -3.81 -10.35
C THR A 88 -8.29 -2.30 -10.37
N VAL A 89 -7.21 -1.55 -10.60
CA VAL A 89 -7.19 -0.08 -10.64
C VAL A 89 -6.55 0.46 -11.93
N ASP A 90 -6.47 -0.38 -12.97
CA ASP A 90 -5.86 -0.07 -14.27
C ASP A 90 -4.40 0.41 -14.18
N TRP A 91 -3.62 -0.14 -13.22
CA TRP A 91 -2.21 0.19 -13.08
C TRP A 91 -1.31 -0.75 -13.88
N PRO A 92 -0.10 -0.29 -14.30
CA PRO A 92 0.90 -1.17 -14.87
C PRO A 92 1.24 -2.31 -13.90
N THR A 93 1.42 -3.52 -14.42
CA THR A 93 1.79 -4.69 -13.62
C THR A 93 3.13 -4.54 -12.90
N THR A 94 3.99 -3.63 -13.37
CA THR A 94 5.27 -3.28 -12.73
C THR A 94 5.11 -2.56 -11.39
N THR A 95 3.92 -2.04 -11.07
CA THR A 95 3.64 -1.38 -9.79
C THR A 95 3.59 -2.37 -8.63
N VAL A 96 3.39 -3.66 -8.91
CA VAL A 96 3.27 -4.71 -7.91
C VAL A 96 4.43 -5.69 -8.05
N THR A 97 5.10 -5.97 -6.93
CA THR A 97 6.28 -6.84 -6.89
C THR A 97 6.28 -7.71 -5.65
N VAL A 98 6.95 -8.85 -5.73
CA VAL A 98 7.26 -9.68 -4.57
C VAL A 98 8.67 -9.31 -4.12
N VAL A 99 8.80 -8.80 -2.89
CA VAL A 99 10.06 -8.29 -2.34
C VAL A 99 10.89 -9.42 -1.76
N SER A 100 10.25 -10.30 -0.99
CA SER A 100 10.93 -11.38 -0.29
C SER A 100 10.02 -12.59 -0.11
N LEU A 101 10.68 -13.73 0.02
CA LEU A 101 10.11 -15.04 0.26
C LEU A 101 10.91 -15.68 1.39
N ARG A 102 10.27 -15.90 2.53
CA ARG A 102 10.88 -16.54 3.70
C ARG A 102 10.13 -17.83 4.03
N TYR A 103 10.81 -18.77 4.65
CA TYR A 103 10.33 -20.11 4.90
C TYR A 103 10.40 -20.40 6.39
N TRP A 104 9.34 -20.97 6.95
CA TRP A 104 9.29 -21.29 8.36
C TRP A 104 10.19 -22.47 8.67
N THR A 105 11.11 -22.28 9.62
CA THR A 105 12.02 -23.30 10.11
C THR A 105 11.68 -23.58 11.57
N PRO A 106 11.01 -24.69 11.90
CA PRO A 106 10.71 -25.03 13.28
C PRO A 106 12.01 -25.33 14.04
N THR A 107 12.19 -24.73 15.21
CA THR A 107 13.28 -25.04 16.16
C THR A 107 12.80 -26.01 17.25
N SER A 108 11.49 -25.97 17.55
CA SER A 108 10.80 -26.82 18.51
C SER A 108 9.36 -27.11 18.01
N ALA A 109 8.58 -27.89 18.75
CA ALA A 109 7.17 -28.18 18.40
C ALA A 109 6.26 -26.93 18.37
N SER A 110 6.62 -25.87 19.12
CA SER A 110 5.84 -24.63 19.26
C SER A 110 6.63 -23.37 18.87
N GLU A 111 7.87 -23.51 18.41
CA GLU A 111 8.76 -22.38 18.13
C GLU A 111 9.50 -22.60 16.81
N GLY A 112 9.85 -21.50 16.16
CA GLY A 112 10.61 -21.53 14.92
C GLY A 112 11.02 -20.13 14.48
N THR A 113 11.78 -20.08 13.39
CA THR A 113 12.30 -18.85 12.82
C THR A 113 12.04 -18.80 11.32
N TRP A 114 11.95 -17.60 10.76
CA TRP A 114 11.84 -17.38 9.32
C TRP A 114 13.23 -17.35 8.69
N ALA A 115 13.48 -18.25 7.75
CA ALA A 115 14.73 -18.34 7.00
C ALA A 115 14.53 -17.92 5.54
N ASP A 116 15.51 -17.27 4.94
CA ASP A 116 15.42 -16.84 3.52
C ASP A 116 15.71 -18.00 2.54
N THR A 117 16.16 -19.13 3.07
CA THR A 117 16.38 -20.36 2.30
C THR A 117 15.27 -21.36 2.58
N ASN A 118 14.79 -22.04 1.53
CA ASN A 118 13.74 -23.04 1.65
C ASN A 118 14.23 -24.35 2.31
N GLY A 119 15.54 -24.61 2.28
CA GLY A 119 16.12 -25.85 2.82
C GLY A 119 15.74 -27.12 2.06
N LEU A 120 14.81 -27.04 1.10
CA LEU A 120 14.44 -28.11 0.17
C LEU A 120 15.44 -28.21 -0.98
N SER A 121 15.79 -29.44 -1.36
CA SER A 121 16.58 -29.75 -2.56
C SER A 121 15.68 -29.80 -3.81
N GLY A 122 16.25 -29.59 -5.00
CA GLY A 122 15.49 -29.44 -6.25
C GLY A 122 14.55 -30.61 -6.61
N THR A 123 14.85 -31.83 -6.14
CA THR A 123 13.97 -33.00 -6.30
C THR A 123 12.74 -32.94 -5.38
N GLN A 124 12.88 -32.38 -4.18
CA GLN A 124 11.80 -32.19 -3.20
C GLN A 124 10.84 -31.05 -3.59
N CYS A 125 11.24 -30.19 -4.54
CA CYS A 125 10.40 -29.15 -5.11
C CYS A 125 9.27 -29.69 -6.01
N ASN A 126 9.37 -30.93 -6.49
CA ASN A 126 8.34 -31.58 -7.31
C ASN A 126 7.45 -32.54 -6.52
N GLU A 127 7.84 -32.89 -5.30
CA GLU A 127 7.03 -33.76 -4.45
C GLU A 127 5.91 -32.95 -3.78
N SER A 128 4.75 -33.56 -3.60
CA SER A 128 3.69 -33.01 -2.74
C SER A 128 4.18 -33.04 -1.29
N VAL A 129 5.00 -32.06 -0.90
CA VAL A 129 5.68 -32.06 0.40
C VAL A 129 4.65 -32.03 1.53
N SER A 130 4.58 -33.12 2.30
CA SER A 130 3.65 -33.28 3.42
C SER A 130 3.90 -32.24 4.52
N LEU A 131 2.83 -31.81 5.20
CA LEU A 131 2.83 -30.85 6.31
C LEU A 131 3.82 -31.20 7.44
N THR A 132 4.15 -32.48 7.59
CA THR A 132 4.96 -33.00 8.70
C THR A 132 6.46 -33.04 8.42
N THR A 133 6.91 -32.85 7.18
CA THR A 133 8.31 -33.13 6.78
C THR A 133 9.05 -31.90 6.24
N ALA A 134 8.34 -30.81 5.92
CA ALA A 134 8.93 -29.67 5.24
C ALA A 134 8.44 -28.33 5.78
N ARG A 135 9.22 -27.28 5.49
CA ARG A 135 8.96 -25.86 5.75
C ARG A 135 7.71 -25.38 4.98
N THR A 136 6.55 -25.90 5.37
CA THR A 136 5.29 -25.77 4.63
C THR A 136 4.63 -24.41 4.77
N LEU A 137 5.15 -23.55 5.65
CA LEU A 137 4.75 -22.15 5.75
C LEU A 137 5.75 -21.28 5.00
N GLN A 138 5.22 -20.41 4.16
CA GLN A 138 5.96 -19.40 3.42
C GLN A 138 5.42 -18.03 3.83
N LEU A 139 6.32 -17.10 4.14
CA LEU A 139 6.01 -15.68 4.33
C LEU A 139 6.40 -14.96 3.05
N ILE A 140 5.41 -14.40 2.37
CA ILE A 140 5.59 -13.68 1.11
C ILE A 140 5.36 -12.20 1.38
N THR A 141 6.37 -11.37 1.14
CA THR A 141 6.23 -9.91 1.24
C THR A 141 5.95 -9.33 -0.14
N ILE A 142 4.78 -8.72 -0.28
CA ILE A 142 4.34 -8.03 -1.49
C ILE A 142 4.57 -6.53 -1.30
N SER A 143 5.05 -5.84 -2.33
CA SER A 143 5.09 -4.39 -2.37
C SER A 143 4.26 -3.87 -3.54
N VAL A 144 3.49 -2.82 -3.26
CA VAL A 144 2.72 -2.06 -4.24
C VAL A 144 3.20 -0.62 -4.20
N THR A 145 3.52 -0.06 -5.35
CA THR A 145 3.96 1.33 -5.52
C THR A 145 3.04 2.03 -6.50
N SER A 146 2.34 3.07 -6.05
CA SER A 146 1.50 3.91 -6.91
C SER A 146 2.36 4.65 -7.94
N PRO A 147 1.78 5.07 -9.09
CA PRO A 147 2.47 5.93 -10.06
C PRO A 147 2.93 7.28 -9.48
N SER A 148 2.31 7.74 -8.39
CA SER A 148 2.70 8.95 -7.66
C SER A 148 3.90 8.75 -6.73
N GLY A 149 4.37 7.51 -6.56
CA GLY A 149 5.53 7.15 -5.73
C GLY A 149 5.21 6.74 -4.30
N TYR A 150 3.93 6.62 -3.92
CA TYR A 150 3.54 6.08 -2.62
C TYR A 150 3.64 4.55 -2.63
N SER A 151 4.36 3.97 -1.68
CA SER A 151 4.56 2.53 -1.60
C SER A 151 4.10 1.95 -0.27
N LYS A 152 3.46 0.78 -0.29
CA LYS A 152 3.23 -0.05 0.89
C LYS A 152 3.67 -1.48 0.66
N GLN A 153 3.87 -2.18 1.78
CA GLN A 153 4.17 -3.60 1.80
C GLN A 153 3.16 -4.34 2.68
N LEU A 154 2.92 -5.60 2.33
CA LEU A 154 2.11 -6.53 3.12
C LEU A 154 2.78 -7.89 3.11
N GLU A 155 2.82 -8.51 4.28
CA GLU A 155 3.30 -9.87 4.44
C GLU A 155 2.12 -10.84 4.50
N VAL A 156 2.19 -11.91 3.72
CA VAL A 156 1.15 -12.93 3.64
C VAL A 156 1.77 -14.26 3.98
N VAL A 157 1.21 -14.94 4.98
CA VAL A 157 1.60 -16.31 5.33
C VAL A 157 0.77 -17.28 4.49
N LYS A 158 1.46 -18.06 3.67
CA LYS A 158 0.91 -19.14 2.88
C LYS A 158 1.25 -20.46 3.55
N ASN A 159 0.29 -21.38 3.60
CA ASN A 159 0.51 -22.73 4.09
C ASN A 159 0.21 -23.77 2.99
N ASN A 160 0.75 -24.98 3.15
CA ASN A 160 0.41 -26.14 2.32
C ASN A 160 -0.72 -26.98 2.92
N VAL A 161 -1.72 -26.35 3.53
CA VAL A 161 -2.84 -27.07 4.16
C VAL A 161 -3.98 -27.18 3.15
N PHE A 162 -3.76 -27.91 2.06
CA PHE A 162 -4.89 -28.52 1.38
C PHE A 162 -5.23 -29.81 2.13
N PRO A 163 -6.42 -29.96 2.73
CA PRO A 163 -6.88 -31.28 3.14
C PRO A 163 -6.95 -32.12 1.87
N ARG A 164 -6.06 -33.13 1.75
CA ARG A 164 -6.33 -34.25 0.85
C ARG A 164 -7.64 -34.87 1.35
N VAL A 165 -8.70 -34.68 0.57
CA VAL A 165 -10.02 -35.30 0.66
C VAL A 165 -10.81 -35.07 1.97
N ILE A 166 -11.92 -34.35 1.87
CA ILE A 166 -13.09 -34.67 2.70
C ILE A 166 -13.73 -35.88 2.00
N SER A 167 -13.46 -37.08 2.49
CA SER A 167 -14.22 -38.28 2.11
C SER A 167 -15.41 -38.44 3.05
#